data_AF-A0A7S0N5N7-F1
#
_entry.id   AF-A0A7S0N5N7-F1
#
_cell.length_a   1.000
_cell.length_b   1.000
_cell.length_c   1.000
_cell.angle_alpha   90.00
_cell.angle_beta   90.00
_cell.angle_gamma   90.00
#
_symmetry.space_group_name_H-M   'P 1'
#
loop_
_entity.id
_entity.type
_entity.pdbx_description
1 polymer ?
#
loop_
_entity_poly.entity_id
_entity_poly.type
_entity_poly.pdbx_seq_one_letter_code
_entity_poly.pdbx_strand_id
1 'polypeptide(L)'
;QNLPGMNSEAGRQKYRPAWTLLNETLERASRLKSAPKTGQTRADTAAILIIGNEVVSGQIKDANGYFLMTELRKLGIDTLEVTMIRDDLDKIAAAVRRLSDTHKMVFVSGGI
;
A
#
# COMPACT_ATOMS: atom_id res chain seq x y z
N GLN A 1 -12.92 51.84 -9.96
CA GLN A 1 -11.93 52.19 -8.92
C GLN A 1 -10.84 51.13 -8.93
N ASN A 2 -9.57 51.55 -8.92
CA ASN A 2 -8.37 50.73 -9.09
C ASN A 2 -8.05 49.78 -7.92
N LEU A 3 -7.35 48.68 -8.26
CA LEU A 3 -6.63 47.67 -7.44
C LEU A 3 -5.51 48.31 -6.57
N PRO A 4 -4.97 47.67 -5.48
CA PRO A 4 -4.00 46.56 -5.60
C PRO A 4 -3.92 45.54 -4.42
N GLY A 5 -3.31 44.37 -4.69
CA GLY A 5 -2.90 43.41 -3.66
C GLY A 5 -2.42 42.07 -4.25
N MET A 6 -1.14 42.00 -4.61
CA MET A 6 -0.43 40.76 -4.96
C MET A 6 -0.20 39.90 -3.70
N ASN A 7 -0.48 38.59 -3.75
CA ASN A 7 0.52 37.50 -3.53
C ASN A 7 -0.05 36.07 -3.35
N SER A 8 0.64 35.15 -4.03
CA SER A 8 1.03 33.78 -3.62
C SER A 8 0.10 32.55 -3.78
N GLU A 9 0.71 31.56 -4.43
CA GLU A 9 0.29 30.20 -4.80
C GLU A 9 0.17 29.24 -3.59
N ALA A 10 -0.66 28.19 -3.70
CA ALA A 10 -0.34 26.81 -3.25
C ALA A 10 -1.48 25.80 -3.50
N GLY A 11 -1.21 24.74 -4.28
CA GLY A 11 -1.49 23.39 -3.79
C GLY A 11 -2.79 22.66 -4.14
N ARG A 12 -3.58 23.01 -5.17
CA ARG A 12 -4.68 22.13 -5.61
C ARG A 12 -4.21 21.05 -6.59
N GLN A 13 -3.70 19.95 -6.03
CA GLN A 13 -3.44 18.74 -6.82
C GLN A 13 -4.78 18.10 -7.19
N LYS A 14 -5.30 18.46 -8.37
CA LYS A 14 -6.58 17.99 -8.92
C LYS A 14 -6.48 16.50 -9.23
N TYR A 15 -7.12 15.66 -8.41
CA TYR A 15 -7.22 14.22 -8.65
C TYR A 15 -7.80 13.96 -10.05
N ARG A 16 -7.09 13.16 -10.86
CA ARG A 16 -7.53 12.72 -12.19
C ARG A 16 -7.63 11.20 -12.17
N PRO A 17 -8.79 10.60 -12.49
CA PRO A 17 -8.91 9.14 -12.53
C PRO A 17 -8.07 8.57 -13.67
N ALA A 18 -7.54 7.37 -13.47
CA ALA A 18 -6.53 6.75 -14.35
C ALA A 18 -6.95 6.67 -15.83
N TRP A 19 -8.25 6.54 -16.12
CA TRP A 19 -8.78 6.51 -17.49
C TRP A 19 -8.63 7.84 -18.24
N THR A 20 -8.46 8.97 -17.54
CA THR A 20 -8.27 10.30 -18.17
C THR A 20 -6.81 10.56 -18.56
N LEU A 21 -5.91 9.62 -18.27
CA LEU A 21 -4.50 9.69 -18.64
C LEU A 21 -4.35 8.96 -19.98
N LEU A 22 -4.62 9.68 -21.07
CA LEU A 22 -4.51 9.19 -22.46
C LEU A 22 -3.04 8.87 -22.86
N ASN A 23 -2.10 9.08 -21.93
CA ASN A 23 -0.68 8.88 -22.05
C ASN A 23 -0.09 8.48 -20.67
N GLU A 24 0.40 7.24 -20.57
CA GLU A 24 0.99 6.64 -19.36
C GLU A 24 2.14 7.46 -18.73
N THR A 25 2.69 8.42 -19.47
CA THR A 25 3.83 9.25 -19.05
C THR A 25 3.51 10.11 -17.83
N LEU A 26 2.25 10.53 -17.65
CA LEU A 26 1.84 11.36 -16.51
C LEU A 26 1.62 10.56 -15.22
N GLU A 27 1.17 9.29 -15.30
CA GLU A 27 1.13 8.36 -14.16
C GLU A 27 2.54 8.19 -13.55
N ARG A 28 3.54 8.01 -14.43
CA ARG A 28 4.94 7.75 -14.04
C ARG A 28 5.56 8.94 -13.31
N ALA A 29 5.21 10.17 -13.69
CA ALA A 29 5.77 11.39 -13.10
C ALA A 29 5.46 11.55 -11.59
N SER A 30 4.31 11.05 -11.12
CA SER A 30 3.95 11.09 -9.69
C SER A 30 4.77 10.09 -8.85
N ARG A 31 5.00 8.88 -9.40
CA ARG A 31 5.73 7.79 -8.74
C ARG A 31 7.22 8.09 -8.55
N LEU A 32 7.79 8.98 -9.36
CA LEU A 32 9.19 9.41 -9.24
C LEU A 32 9.49 10.20 -7.95
N LYS A 33 8.47 10.76 -7.27
CA LYS A 33 8.68 11.44 -5.97
C LYS A 33 8.96 10.49 -4.81
N SER A 34 8.68 9.19 -4.97
CA SER A 34 9.03 8.16 -3.99
C SER A 34 9.89 7.07 -4.62
N ALA A 35 10.95 7.47 -5.33
CA ALA A 35 11.95 6.51 -5.80
C ALA A 35 12.36 5.59 -4.61
N PRO A 36 12.37 4.26 -4.80
CA PRO A 36 12.82 3.35 -3.77
C PRO A 36 14.24 3.74 -3.37
N LYS A 37 14.52 3.79 -2.07
CA LYS A 37 15.87 4.05 -1.59
C LYS A 37 16.79 2.99 -2.20
N THR A 38 17.69 3.41 -3.07
CA THR A 38 18.68 2.56 -3.76
C THR A 38 19.54 1.88 -2.70
N GLY A 39 19.14 0.66 -2.31
CA GLY A 39 19.73 -0.09 -1.20
C GLY A 39 18.87 -1.24 -0.65
N GLN A 40 17.58 -1.33 -0.97
CA GLN A 40 16.74 -2.44 -0.50
C GLN A 40 17.20 -3.78 -1.11
N THR A 41 17.77 -4.62 -0.25
CA THR A 41 17.96 -6.04 -0.55
C THR A 41 16.67 -6.79 -0.18
N ARG A 42 16.56 -8.08 -0.54
CA ARG A 42 15.50 -8.98 -0.03
C ARG A 42 15.37 -8.93 1.51
N ALA A 43 16.39 -8.39 2.21
CA ALA A 43 16.40 -8.20 3.65
C ALA A 43 15.34 -7.21 4.18
N ASP A 44 14.74 -6.36 3.34
CA ASP A 44 13.86 -5.26 3.77
C ASP A 44 12.44 -5.35 3.22
N THR A 45 12.05 -6.50 2.66
CA THR A 45 10.74 -6.70 2.04
C THR A 45 9.79 -7.45 2.98
N ALA A 46 8.62 -6.87 3.23
CA ALA A 46 7.55 -7.47 4.02
C ALA A 46 6.27 -7.68 3.21
N ALA A 47 5.50 -8.68 3.60
CA ALA A 47 4.12 -8.90 3.18
C ALA A 47 3.19 -9.00 4.38
N ILE A 48 1.93 -8.64 4.18
CA ILE A 48 0.87 -8.74 5.19
C ILE A 48 -0.24 -9.65 4.65
N LEU A 49 -0.59 -10.66 5.43
CA LEU A 49 -1.72 -11.56 5.20
C LEU A 49 -2.82 -11.25 6.22
N ILE A 50 -4.00 -10.91 5.73
CA ILE A 50 -5.17 -10.63 6.56
C ILE A 50 -6.19 -11.76 6.34
N ILE A 51 -6.64 -12.37 7.43
CA ILE A 51 -7.56 -13.51 7.43
C ILE A 51 -8.86 -13.06 8.10
N GLY A 52 -9.98 -13.20 7.39
CA GLY A 52 -11.30 -12.95 7.96
C GLY A 52 -12.39 -12.89 6.89
N ASN A 53 -13.55 -13.45 7.20
CA ASN A 53 -14.67 -13.47 6.25
C ASN A 53 -15.33 -12.10 6.14
N GLU A 54 -15.39 -11.38 7.25
CA GLU A 54 -15.94 -10.04 7.43
C GLU A 54 -15.12 -8.96 6.73
N VAL A 55 -13.79 -9.06 6.76
CA VAL A 55 -12.91 -8.15 6.00
C VAL A 55 -13.00 -8.39 4.50
N VAL A 56 -13.04 -9.67 4.07
CA VAL A 56 -13.22 -10.01 2.64
C VAL A 56 -14.62 -9.66 2.13
N SER A 57 -15.64 -9.80 2.97
CA SER A 57 -17.02 -9.40 2.63
C SER A 57 -17.29 -7.90 2.77
N GLY A 58 -16.32 -7.12 3.27
CA GLY A 58 -16.45 -5.67 3.44
C GLY A 58 -17.38 -5.23 4.57
N GLN A 59 -17.79 -6.15 5.45
CA GLN A 59 -18.56 -5.81 6.65
C GLN A 59 -17.74 -4.98 7.63
N ILE A 60 -16.43 -5.23 7.67
CA ILE A 60 -15.48 -4.51 8.51
C ILE A 60 -14.35 -3.99 7.62
N LYS A 61 -13.95 -2.74 7.87
CA LYS A 61 -12.78 -2.15 7.24
C LYS A 61 -11.52 -2.67 7.92
N ASP A 62 -10.56 -3.14 7.14
CA ASP A 62 -9.23 -3.47 7.65
C ASP A 62 -8.53 -2.23 8.24
N ALA A 63 -8.23 -2.30 9.54
CA ALA A 63 -7.39 -1.34 10.25
C ALA A 63 -5.98 -1.89 10.50
N ASN A 64 -5.80 -3.21 10.47
CA ASN A 64 -4.57 -3.88 10.85
C ASN A 64 -3.52 -3.75 9.76
N GLY A 65 -3.90 -3.94 8.49
CA GLY A 65 -3.00 -3.73 7.36
C GLY A 65 -2.50 -2.29 7.31
N TYR A 66 -3.39 -1.31 7.50
CA TYR A 66 -3.01 0.11 7.54
C TYR A 66 -2.03 0.43 8.67
N PHE A 67 -2.31 -0.06 9.88
CA PHE A 67 -1.43 0.11 11.03
C PHE A 67 -0.05 -0.51 10.78
N LEU A 68 -0.01 -1.78 10.37
CA LEU A 68 1.23 -2.51 10.10
C LEU A 68 2.07 -1.83 9.02
N MET A 69 1.47 -1.43 7.89
CA MET A 69 2.20 -0.71 6.84
C MET A 69 2.80 0.61 7.34
N THR A 70 2.07 1.31 8.20
CA THR A 70 2.55 2.58 8.78
C THR A 70 3.75 2.35 9.70
N GLU A 71 3.69 1.33 10.56
CA GLU A 71 4.80 1.00 11.46
C GLU A 71 6.01 0.45 10.71
N LEU A 72 5.81 -0.44 9.74
CA LEU A 72 6.89 -0.97 8.91
C LEU A 72 7.61 0.14 8.14
N ARG A 73 6.86 1.09 7.60
CA ARG A 73 7.42 2.26 6.93
C ARG A 73 8.28 3.11 7.86
N LYS A 74 7.87 3.30 9.13
CA LYS A 74 8.69 4.01 10.13
C LYS A 74 10.00 3.27 10.43
N LEU A 75 9.98 1.94 10.38
CA LEU A 75 11.15 1.07 10.54
C LEU A 75 12.00 0.97 9.27
N GLY A 76 11.59 1.60 8.16
CA GLY A 76 12.30 1.56 6.88
C GLY A 76 12.09 0.27 6.08
N ILE A 77 11.15 -0.58 6.50
CA ILE A 77 10.77 -1.82 5.84
C ILE A 77 9.66 -1.51 4.84
N ASP A 78 9.83 -1.94 3.59
CA ASP A 78 8.80 -1.73 2.57
C ASP A 78 7.82 -2.90 2.55
N THR A 79 6.54 -2.57 2.57
CA THR A 79 5.49 -3.58 2.42
C THR A 79 5.14 -3.69 0.96
N LEU A 80 5.56 -4.79 0.32
CA LEU A 80 5.40 -4.97 -1.11
C LEU A 80 4.05 -5.60 -1.48
N GLU A 81 3.45 -6.34 -0.54
CA GLU A 81 2.21 -7.04 -0.80
C GLU A 81 1.31 -7.08 0.45
N VAL A 82 0.01 -6.85 0.23
CA VAL A 82 -1.05 -7.11 1.21
C VAL A 82 -2.08 -8.03 0.56
N THR A 83 -2.33 -9.18 1.17
CA THR A 83 -3.32 -10.16 0.71
C THR A 83 -4.41 -10.33 1.77
N MET A 84 -5.69 -10.29 1.36
CA MET A 84 -6.82 -10.61 2.23
C MET A 84 -7.47 -11.92 1.76
N ILE A 85 -7.66 -12.87 2.67
CA ILE A 85 -8.30 -14.16 2.38
C ILE A 85 -9.36 -14.51 3.42
N ARG A 86 -10.28 -15.40 3.02
CA ARG A 86 -11.27 -16.00 3.93
C ARG A 86 -10.59 -16.98 4.88
N ASP A 87 -11.28 -17.28 5.97
CA ASP A 87 -10.84 -18.28 6.95
C ASP A 87 -11.04 -19.70 6.40
N ASP A 88 -10.03 -20.14 5.64
CA ASP A 88 -9.99 -21.41 4.93
C ASP A 88 -8.55 -21.94 5.00
N LEU A 89 -8.38 -23.09 5.63
CA LEU A 89 -7.06 -23.62 5.98
C LEU A 89 -6.16 -23.81 4.76
N ASP A 90 -6.70 -24.31 3.65
CA ASP A 90 -5.95 -24.58 2.43
C ASP A 90 -5.49 -23.27 1.78
N LYS A 91 -6.35 -22.25 1.76
CA LYS A 91 -6.01 -20.91 1.27
C LYS A 91 -4.97 -20.23 2.14
N ILE A 92 -5.09 -20.36 3.47
CA ILE A 92 -4.12 -19.80 4.41
C ILE A 92 -2.76 -20.45 4.17
N ALA A 93 -2.69 -21.79 4.12
CA ALA A 93 -1.45 -22.51 3.87
C ALA A 93 -0.81 -22.13 2.54
N ALA A 94 -1.60 -22.02 1.46
CA ALA A 94 -1.11 -21.62 0.15
C ALA A 94 -0.60 -20.16 0.13
N ALA A 95 -1.33 -19.24 0.76
CA ALA A 95 -0.95 -17.83 0.85
C ALA A 95 0.35 -17.65 1.65
N VAL A 96 0.45 -18.27 2.83
CA VAL A 96 1.66 -18.21 3.66
C VAL A 96 2.86 -18.75 2.90
N ARG A 97 2.73 -19.90 2.24
CA ARG A 97 3.82 -20.50 1.44
C ARG A 97 4.29 -19.55 0.34
N ARG A 98 3.37 -19.02 -0.47
CA ARG A 98 3.68 -18.09 -1.55
C ARG A 98 4.35 -16.81 -1.02
N LEU A 99 3.83 -16.23 0.05
CA LEU A 99 4.36 -15.01 0.65
C LEU A 99 5.76 -15.25 1.24
N SER A 100 5.97 -16.39 1.91
CA SER A 100 7.27 -16.75 2.50
C SER A 100 8.36 -17.01 1.45
N ASP A 101 7.99 -17.47 0.25
CA ASP A 101 8.94 -17.71 -0.84
C ASP A 101 9.43 -16.41 -1.48
N THR A 102 8.59 -15.37 -1.45
CA THR A 102 8.81 -14.11 -2.14
C THR A 102 9.29 -12.97 -1.23
N HIS A 103 8.89 -13.00 0.03
CA HIS A 103 9.16 -11.96 1.04
C HIS A 103 9.89 -12.54 2.25
N LYS A 104 10.75 -11.74 2.86
CA LYS A 104 11.47 -12.14 4.07
C LYS A 104 10.57 -12.15 5.31
N MET A 105 9.68 -11.17 5.42
CA MET A 105 8.79 -11.03 6.58
C MET A 105 7.35 -11.18 6.13
N VAL A 106 6.60 -12.05 6.80
CA VAL A 106 5.16 -12.22 6.58
C VAL A 106 4.46 -11.95 7.91
N PHE A 107 3.64 -10.91 7.94
CA PHE A 107 2.80 -10.60 9.09
C PHE A 107 1.41 -11.15 8.83
N VAL A 108 0.85 -11.88 9.78
CA VAL A 108 -0.50 -12.44 9.69
C VAL A 108 -1.40 -11.75 10.70
N SER A 109 -2.61 -11.38 10.30
CA SER A 109 -3.60 -10.75 11.17
C SER A 109 -5.00 -11.31 10.92
N GLY A 110 -5.73 -11.60 11.99
CA GLY A 110 -7.07 -12.23 11.96
C GLY A 110 -7.04 -13.76 12.00
N GLY A 111 -8.20 -14.40 12.22
CA GLY A 111 -8.34 -15.86 12.32
C GLY A 111 -8.08 -16.48 13.71
N ILE A 112 -8.53 -15.83 14.79
CA ILE A 112 -8.63 -16.45 16.14
C ILE A 112 -10.00 -17.10 16.35
#